data_AF-A0A2U1ZVW6-F1
#
_entry.id   AF-A0A2U1ZVW6-F1
#
_cell.length_a   1.000
_cell.length_b   1.000
_cell.length_c   1.000
_cell.angle_alpha   90.00
_cell.angle_beta   90.00
_cell.angle_gamma   90.00
#
_symmetry.space_group_name_H-M   'P 1'
#
loop_
_entity.id
_entity.type
_entity.pdbx_description
1 polymer ?
#
loop_
_entity_poly.entity_id
_entity_poly.type
_entity_poly.pdbx_seq_one_letter_code
_entity_poly.pdbx_strand_id
1 'polypeptide(L)'
;MTVLLKAVTPARGTAWLSQGLGWISGYVVRGGDVAAARTPSALHAELGLGYPGSPHPAGAAHLDTLRLPGATHLAVAAPGTSDVVPPFRDHSPMSGHGFVESAANVVPYWWIAPSALPAGTELWRTHADGRDKLLARYPHVAAGWESAQPGVTYPRVPPRHPELVGIWAEIAGERLLADVLPDGTVIVCSPVPRDGMEQSARGIWWRRAELGELDDLSVVRVLGTWRGRPVQLVGLERGPSGDRAHVVDLGHDALEAEALGLTKTDAGVYEAVVPVAELAGLSEERRSVVGGRSADGGRPPAEPDPVQAAWQDFEVRLASALTDVTDRAILIISSRKEPARYVQFAGGPDRLDAEAPGVDVVADAAEDVLLAAGWARPDRWQPNWSSPLEHPAPEAARVDLARRCVAALRDAYRVTNPGELGYTAWREPAGGDPGEAALEVSALGLPRS
;
A
#
# COMPACT_ATOMS: atom_id res chain seq x y z
N MET A 1 -7.73 19.91 -7.15
CA MET A 1 -6.38 19.50 -6.70
C MET A 1 -6.55 18.29 -5.80
N THR A 2 -5.88 17.17 -6.08
CA THR A 2 -6.01 15.95 -5.27
C THR A 2 -5.30 16.16 -3.94
N VAL A 3 -5.99 15.88 -2.84
CA VAL A 3 -5.43 15.87 -1.48
C VAL A 3 -5.27 14.42 -1.05
N LEU A 4 -4.08 14.06 -0.61
CA LEU A 4 -3.81 12.73 -0.03
C LEU A 4 -3.97 12.79 1.48
N LEU A 5 -4.61 11.77 2.06
CA LEU A 5 -4.84 11.64 3.49
C LEU A 5 -3.93 10.54 4.06
N LYS A 6 -3.23 10.83 5.16
CA LYS A 6 -2.40 9.87 5.90
C LYS A 6 -2.79 9.87 7.38
N ALA A 7 -2.96 8.71 8.00
CA ALA A 7 -3.08 8.62 9.46
C ALA A 7 -1.77 9.03 10.16
N VAL A 8 -1.88 9.66 11.34
CA VAL A 8 -0.73 10.11 12.12
C VAL A 8 -0.60 9.32 13.40
N THR A 9 0.44 8.49 13.49
CA THR A 9 0.79 7.85 14.76
C THR A 9 1.26 8.92 15.77
N PRO A 10 1.04 8.73 17.08
CA PRO A 10 1.50 9.69 18.10
C PRO A 10 3.01 9.98 18.04
N ALA A 11 3.80 8.95 17.73
CA ALA A 11 5.25 9.07 17.56
C ALA A 11 5.61 9.94 16.35
N ARG A 12 4.98 9.73 15.19
CA ARG A 12 5.20 10.54 13.98
C ARG A 12 4.75 11.98 14.17
N GLY A 13 3.58 12.19 14.79
CA GLY A 13 3.10 13.54 15.13
C GLY A 13 4.10 14.30 15.99
N THR A 14 4.65 13.66 17.02
CA THR A 14 5.71 14.25 17.86
C THR A 14 6.99 14.54 17.08
N ALA A 15 7.42 13.60 16.22
CA ALA A 15 8.64 13.75 15.43
C ALA A 15 8.56 14.93 14.44
N TRP A 16 7.41 15.08 13.76
CA TRP A 16 7.15 16.20 12.86
C TRP A 16 7.06 17.54 13.61
N LEU A 17 6.20 17.62 14.62
CA LEU A 17 5.90 18.89 15.29
C LEU A 17 7.05 19.41 16.17
N SER A 18 7.85 18.50 16.75
CA SER A 18 8.77 18.88 17.83
C SER A 18 10.22 18.47 17.60
N GLN A 19 10.51 17.60 16.62
CA GLN A 19 11.86 17.03 16.46
C GLN A 19 12.48 17.31 15.08
N GLY A 20 11.81 18.06 14.21
CA GLY A 20 12.35 18.45 12.91
C GLY A 20 12.40 17.32 11.88
N LEU A 21 11.54 16.29 12.02
CA LEU A 21 11.37 15.29 10.96
C LEU A 21 10.86 15.98 9.69
N GLY A 22 11.61 15.88 8.59
CA GLY A 22 11.35 16.61 7.33
C GLY A 22 10.76 15.76 6.20
N TRP A 23 10.41 14.51 6.47
CA TRP A 23 9.96 13.55 5.45
C TRP A 23 8.70 12.80 5.88
N ILE A 24 8.05 12.16 4.91
CA ILE A 24 6.85 11.34 5.05
C ILE A 24 6.99 10.02 4.28
N SER A 25 6.34 8.96 4.77
CA SER A 25 6.31 7.63 4.14
C SER A 25 5.03 6.87 4.55
N GLY A 26 4.74 5.77 3.88
CA GLY A 26 3.67 4.83 4.21
C GLY A 26 2.39 5.05 3.41
N TYR A 27 1.32 4.35 3.82
CA TYR A 27 0.08 4.36 3.06
C TYR A 27 -0.68 5.68 3.14
N VAL A 28 -1.27 6.07 2.01
CA VAL A 28 -2.13 7.23 1.83
C VAL A 28 -3.33 6.87 0.96
N VAL A 29 -4.43 7.58 1.16
CA VAL A 29 -5.64 7.47 0.33
C VAL A 29 -5.98 8.83 -0.26
N ARG A 30 -6.82 8.91 -1.30
CA ARG A 30 -7.35 10.22 -1.72
C ARG A 30 -8.39 10.66 -0.70
N GLY A 31 -8.33 11.92 -0.27
CA GLY A 31 -9.29 12.46 0.69
C GLY A 31 -10.74 12.40 0.20
N GLY A 32 -10.96 12.40 -1.12
CA GLY A 32 -12.29 12.23 -1.71
C GLY A 32 -12.89 10.84 -1.47
N ASP A 33 -12.07 9.79 -1.48
CA ASP A 33 -12.51 8.39 -1.36
C ASP A 33 -12.98 8.07 0.07
N VAL A 34 -12.51 8.84 1.05
CA VAL A 34 -12.85 8.70 2.47
C VAL A 34 -13.66 9.88 3.01
N ALA A 35 -14.22 10.74 2.14
CA ALA A 35 -14.95 11.94 2.55
C ALA A 35 -16.21 11.65 3.39
N ALA A 36 -16.77 10.43 3.28
CA ALA A 36 -17.89 9.97 4.09
C ALA A 36 -17.48 9.56 5.51
N ALA A 37 -16.21 9.22 5.74
CA ALA A 37 -15.68 8.82 7.04
C ALA A 37 -15.44 10.04 7.93
N ARG A 38 -16.48 10.45 8.66
CA ARG A 38 -16.46 11.65 9.50
C ARG A 38 -16.15 11.39 10.97
N THR A 39 -15.90 10.15 11.36
CA THR A 39 -15.59 9.79 12.76
C THR A 39 -14.25 9.06 12.83
N PRO A 40 -13.58 9.04 14.00
CA PRO A 40 -12.34 8.28 14.20
C PRO A 40 -12.49 6.80 13.86
N SER A 41 -13.61 6.17 14.24
CA SER A 41 -13.87 4.76 13.96
C SER A 41 -14.07 4.49 12.46
N ALA A 42 -14.77 5.37 11.75
CA ALA A 42 -14.91 5.26 10.30
C ALA A 42 -13.55 5.45 9.60
N LEU A 43 -12.79 6.50 9.96
CA LEU A 43 -11.45 6.73 9.41
C LEU A 43 -10.49 5.58 9.72
N HIS A 44 -10.58 4.98 10.92
CA HIS A 44 -9.78 3.82 11.28
C HIS A 44 -10.03 2.65 10.32
N ALA A 45 -11.28 2.38 9.96
CA ALA A 45 -11.65 1.33 9.02
C ALA A 45 -11.21 1.67 7.58
N GLU A 46 -11.55 2.87 7.08
CA GLU A 46 -11.23 3.29 5.70
C GLU A 46 -9.72 3.49 5.46
N LEU A 47 -8.93 3.78 6.49
CA LEU A 47 -7.47 3.94 6.40
C LEU A 47 -6.70 2.65 6.76
N GLY A 48 -7.42 1.55 7.02
CA GLY A 48 -6.80 0.26 7.24
C GLY A 48 -5.94 0.19 8.50
N LEU A 49 -6.35 0.86 9.59
CA LEU A 49 -5.53 1.00 10.79
C LEU A 49 -5.65 -0.18 11.76
N GLY A 50 -6.40 -1.22 11.41
CA GLY A 50 -6.62 -2.40 12.23
C GLY A 50 -5.53 -3.47 12.18
N TYR A 51 -4.35 -3.17 11.62
CA TYR A 51 -3.27 -4.15 11.49
C TYR A 51 -2.63 -4.56 12.83
N PRO A 52 -1.99 -5.73 12.92
CA PRO A 52 -1.32 -6.19 14.13
C PRO A 52 -0.30 -5.17 14.67
N GLY A 53 -0.41 -4.84 15.95
CA GLY A 53 0.49 -3.87 16.61
C GLY A 53 0.22 -2.40 16.25
N SER A 54 -0.90 -2.09 15.59
CA SER A 54 -1.27 -0.70 15.27
C SER A 54 -1.35 0.18 16.53
N PRO A 55 -0.77 1.39 16.50
CA PRO A 55 -0.86 2.36 17.59
C PRO A 55 -2.21 3.12 17.59
N HIS A 56 -3.13 2.78 16.68
CA HIS A 56 -4.44 3.40 16.54
C HIS A 56 -5.55 2.53 17.14
N PRO A 57 -6.10 2.88 18.31
CA PRO A 57 -7.24 2.16 18.86
C PRO A 57 -8.50 2.40 18.03
N ALA A 58 -9.26 1.35 17.72
CA ALA A 58 -10.53 1.46 16.99
C ALA A 58 -11.57 2.37 17.68
N GLY A 59 -11.53 2.45 19.02
CA GLY A 59 -12.39 3.30 19.84
C GLY A 59 -11.77 4.63 20.26
N ALA A 60 -10.75 5.13 19.57
CA ALA A 60 -10.08 6.37 19.95
C ALA A 60 -11.04 7.58 19.93
N ALA A 61 -10.94 8.45 20.95
CA ALA A 61 -11.77 9.66 21.03
C ALA A 61 -11.49 10.66 19.88
N HIS A 62 -10.33 10.54 19.25
CA HIS A 62 -9.95 11.29 18.07
C HIS A 62 -8.95 10.51 17.22
N LEU A 63 -8.83 10.89 15.96
CA LEU A 63 -7.82 10.40 15.03
C LEU A 63 -7.19 11.60 14.32
N ASP A 64 -5.86 11.64 14.31
CA ASP A 64 -5.10 12.70 13.64
C ASP A 64 -4.70 12.26 12.24
N THR A 65 -4.86 13.15 11.25
CA THR A 65 -4.51 12.91 9.85
C THR A 65 -3.67 14.04 9.26
N LEU A 66 -2.77 13.71 8.35
CA LEU A 66 -2.17 14.68 7.45
C LEU A 66 -3.00 14.79 6.17
N ARG A 67 -3.22 16.04 5.73
CA ARG A 67 -3.70 16.39 4.39
C ARG A 67 -2.53 16.92 3.60
N LEU A 68 -2.08 16.12 2.64
CA LEU A 68 -0.94 16.42 1.79
C LEU A 68 -1.47 17.02 0.48
N PRO A 69 -0.98 18.19 0.06
CA PRO A 69 -1.22 18.64 -1.30
C PRO A 69 -0.57 17.66 -2.28
N GLY A 70 -1.23 17.41 -3.41
CA GLY A 70 -0.62 16.65 -4.49
C GLY A 70 0.65 17.34 -4.97
N ALA A 71 1.79 16.70 -4.77
CA ALA A 71 3.10 17.22 -5.14
C ALA A 71 3.81 16.20 -6.03
N THR A 72 4.37 16.67 -7.15
CA THR A 72 4.96 15.82 -8.20
C THR A 72 6.24 15.11 -7.75
N HIS A 73 6.87 15.61 -6.69
CA HIS A 73 8.08 15.02 -6.12
C HIS A 73 7.83 13.80 -5.22
N LEU A 74 6.57 13.54 -4.83
CA LEU A 74 6.27 12.38 -4.00
C LEU A 74 6.57 11.09 -4.78
N ALA A 75 7.36 10.20 -4.19
CA ALA A 75 7.62 8.88 -4.73
C ALA A 75 6.45 7.95 -4.37
N VAL A 76 5.41 7.94 -5.20
CA VAL A 76 4.18 7.18 -4.98
C VAL A 76 4.19 5.88 -5.76
N ALA A 77 3.86 4.77 -5.10
CA ALA A 77 3.62 3.46 -5.72
C ALA A 77 2.17 3.02 -5.48
N ALA A 78 1.60 2.29 -6.43
CA ALA A 78 0.26 1.71 -6.35
C ALA A 78 0.37 0.20 -6.09
N PRO A 79 0.09 -0.26 -4.86
CA PRO A 79 -0.04 -1.68 -4.56
C PRO A 79 -1.10 -2.34 -5.46
N GLY A 80 -0.98 -3.65 -5.69
CA GLY A 80 -1.88 -4.40 -6.57
C GLY A 80 -1.58 -4.29 -8.07
N THR A 81 -0.63 -3.43 -8.48
CA THR A 81 -0.20 -3.31 -9.88
C THR A 81 0.97 -4.23 -10.20
N SER A 82 1.01 -4.76 -11.43
CA SER A 82 2.12 -5.62 -11.92
C SER A 82 3.43 -4.87 -12.12
N ASP A 83 3.37 -3.54 -12.23
CA ASP A 83 4.51 -2.68 -12.52
C ASP A 83 5.38 -2.42 -11.28
N VAL A 84 4.91 -2.80 -10.09
CA VAL A 84 5.68 -2.72 -8.85
C VAL A 84 6.31 -4.07 -8.54
N VAL A 85 7.64 -4.10 -8.55
CA VAL A 85 8.43 -5.29 -8.22
C VAL A 85 9.46 -4.92 -7.14
N PRO A 86 9.53 -5.65 -6.02
CA PRO A 86 8.65 -6.77 -5.64
C PRO A 86 7.22 -6.31 -5.28
N PRO A 87 6.21 -7.20 -5.38
CA PRO A 87 4.84 -6.84 -5.04
C PRO A 87 4.72 -6.49 -3.55
N PHE A 88 3.78 -5.60 -3.24
CA PHE A 88 3.44 -5.31 -1.84
C PHE A 88 2.84 -6.55 -1.17
N ARG A 89 3.34 -6.84 0.02
CA ARG A 89 2.83 -7.84 0.96
C ARG A 89 2.88 -7.25 2.35
N ASP A 90 1.73 -7.05 2.95
CA ASP A 90 1.61 -6.54 4.31
C ASP A 90 0.56 -7.35 5.06
N HIS A 91 0.46 -7.11 6.37
CA HIS A 91 -0.61 -7.65 7.18
C HIS A 91 -1.95 -7.00 6.80
N SER A 92 -3.03 -7.78 6.90
CA SER A 92 -4.40 -7.25 6.83
C SER A 92 -4.56 -6.07 7.80
N PRO A 93 -5.27 -4.99 7.42
CA PRO A 93 -6.13 -4.85 6.25
C PRO A 93 -5.46 -4.25 5.00
N MET A 94 -4.13 -4.21 4.94
CA MET A 94 -3.36 -3.59 3.85
C MET A 94 -2.56 -4.62 3.05
N SER A 95 -3.15 -5.76 2.73
CA SER A 95 -2.55 -7.00 2.20
C SER A 95 -1.77 -6.89 0.88
N GLY A 96 -1.72 -5.71 0.25
CA GLY A 96 -0.91 -5.45 -0.95
C GLY A 96 -1.71 -5.34 -2.24
N HIS A 97 -3.03 -5.46 -2.17
CA HIS A 97 -3.96 -5.42 -3.32
C HIS A 97 -4.30 -4.00 -3.80
N GLY A 98 -3.87 -2.97 -3.08
CA GLY A 98 -4.17 -1.57 -3.42
C GLY A 98 -5.54 -1.09 -2.94
N PHE A 99 -6.29 -1.92 -2.21
CA PHE A 99 -7.55 -1.55 -1.55
C PHE A 99 -7.57 -1.94 -0.08
N VAL A 100 -8.19 -1.10 0.73
CA VAL A 100 -8.29 -1.31 2.18
C VAL A 100 -9.38 -2.35 2.49
N GLU A 101 -8.98 -3.53 2.97
CA GLU A 101 -9.93 -4.66 3.19
C GLU A 101 -10.97 -4.37 4.27
N SER A 102 -10.62 -3.55 5.26
CA SER A 102 -11.52 -3.19 6.36
C SER A 102 -12.48 -2.05 6.02
N ALA A 103 -12.32 -1.42 4.85
CA ALA A 103 -13.14 -0.28 4.46
C ALA A 103 -14.57 -0.71 4.11
N ALA A 104 -15.55 0.12 4.45
CA ALA A 104 -16.94 -0.12 4.06
C ALA A 104 -17.17 0.16 2.57
N ASN A 105 -16.32 0.98 1.97
CA ASN A 105 -16.30 1.28 0.54
C ASN A 105 -15.02 0.78 -0.10
N VAL A 106 -15.00 0.69 -1.43
CA VAL A 106 -13.78 0.44 -2.18
C VAL A 106 -12.87 1.68 -2.03
N VAL A 107 -11.89 1.60 -1.14
CA VAL A 107 -10.92 2.67 -0.89
C VAL A 107 -9.57 2.27 -1.46
N PRO A 108 -9.15 2.87 -2.58
CA PRO A 108 -7.81 2.69 -3.10
C PRO A 108 -6.78 3.34 -2.16
N TYR A 109 -5.64 2.68 -2.00
CA TYR A 109 -4.50 3.25 -1.29
C TYR A 109 -3.24 3.20 -2.13
N TRP A 110 -2.34 4.12 -1.82
CA TRP A 110 -1.01 4.21 -2.41
C TRP A 110 0.02 4.21 -1.29
N TRP A 111 1.24 3.83 -1.62
CA TRP A 111 2.36 3.88 -0.71
C TRP A 111 3.33 4.98 -1.13
N ILE A 112 3.68 5.86 -0.20
CA ILE A 112 4.69 6.89 -0.41
C ILE A 112 6.02 6.36 0.12
N ALA A 113 7.04 6.26 -0.73
CA ALA A 113 8.42 6.07 -0.28
C ALA A 113 8.90 7.32 0.46
N PRO A 114 9.90 7.23 1.37
CA PRO A 114 10.35 8.39 2.11
C PRO A 114 10.64 9.59 1.19
N SER A 115 9.81 10.62 1.34
CA SER A 115 9.77 11.80 0.48
C SER A 115 9.77 13.05 1.34
N ALA A 116 10.35 14.15 0.84
CA ALA A 116 10.31 15.43 1.54
C ALA A 116 8.85 15.85 1.83
N LEU A 117 8.57 16.25 3.06
CA LEU A 117 7.24 16.65 3.49
C LEU A 117 6.76 17.84 2.64
N PRO A 118 5.65 17.72 1.88
CA PRO A 118 5.24 18.80 0.98
C PRO A 118 4.88 20.10 1.72
N ALA A 119 5.35 21.23 1.21
CA ALA A 119 4.83 22.55 1.56
C ALA A 119 3.30 22.61 1.42
N GLY A 120 2.64 23.28 2.37
CA GLY A 120 1.18 23.36 2.45
C GLY A 120 0.51 22.17 3.13
N THR A 121 1.26 21.19 3.65
CA THR A 121 0.70 20.08 4.42
C THR A 121 -0.03 20.59 5.67
N GLU A 122 -1.18 20.01 5.98
CA GLU A 122 -1.97 20.33 7.16
C GLU A 122 -2.13 19.12 8.07
N LEU A 123 -2.09 19.33 9.40
CA LEU A 123 -2.41 18.33 10.41
C LEU A 123 -3.81 18.59 10.98
N TRP A 124 -4.68 17.61 10.90
CA TRP A 124 -6.08 17.67 11.32
C TRP A 124 -6.38 16.64 12.41
N ARG A 125 -7.36 16.95 13.23
CA ARG A 125 -7.93 16.08 14.26
C ARG A 125 -9.41 15.91 14.05
N THR A 126 -9.82 14.69 13.76
CA THR A 126 -11.24 14.31 13.72
C THR A 126 -11.65 13.75 15.07
N HIS A 127 -12.71 14.28 15.66
CA HIS A 127 -13.25 13.88 16.96
C HIS A 127 -14.45 12.93 16.81
N ALA A 128 -14.77 12.17 17.87
CA ALA A 128 -15.89 11.22 17.90
C ALA A 128 -17.27 11.83 17.54
N ASP A 129 -17.48 13.13 17.79
CA ASP A 129 -18.69 13.88 17.45
C ASP A 129 -18.72 14.37 15.99
N GLY A 130 -17.72 14.03 15.20
CA GLY A 130 -17.57 14.44 13.81
C GLY A 130 -17.00 15.84 13.61
N ARG A 131 -16.65 16.55 14.69
CA ARG A 131 -15.89 17.81 14.55
C ARG A 131 -14.50 17.50 14.03
N ASP A 132 -14.09 18.28 13.04
CA ASP A 132 -12.79 18.19 12.43
C ASP A 132 -12.02 19.49 12.62
N LYS A 133 -10.83 19.40 13.19
CA LYS A 133 -10.09 20.53 13.74
C LYS A 133 -8.67 20.58 13.20
N LEU A 134 -8.33 21.65 12.49
CA LEU A 134 -6.97 21.92 12.07
C LEU A 134 -6.07 22.22 13.28
N LEU A 135 -4.99 21.46 13.44
CA LEU A 135 -4.03 21.62 14.53
C LEU A 135 -2.81 22.43 14.10
N ALA A 136 -2.26 22.13 12.93
CA ALA A 136 -1.02 22.73 12.45
C ALA A 136 -0.96 22.80 10.92
N ARG A 137 -0.14 23.72 10.42
CA ARG A 137 0.19 23.90 9.00
C ARG A 137 1.70 23.80 8.84
N TYR A 138 2.16 23.22 7.75
CA TYR A 138 3.55 23.24 7.33
C TYR A 138 3.66 24.13 6.10
N PRO A 139 3.93 25.45 6.24
CA PRO A 139 3.94 26.34 5.09
C PRO A 139 5.01 25.95 4.07
N HIS A 140 6.22 25.64 4.55
CA HIS A 140 7.38 25.22 3.75
C HIS A 140 8.57 24.88 4.67
N VAL A 141 9.64 24.34 4.08
CA VAL A 141 10.84 23.84 4.79
C VAL A 141 11.55 24.85 5.69
N ALA A 142 11.55 26.14 5.36
CA ALA A 142 12.12 27.17 6.23
C ALA A 142 11.25 27.45 7.47
N ALA A 143 9.93 27.63 7.29
CA ALA A 143 9.00 27.94 8.38
C ALA A 143 8.81 26.77 9.36
N GLY A 144 8.75 25.54 8.84
CA GLY A 144 8.43 24.36 9.64
C GLY A 144 6.95 24.28 10.02
N TRP A 145 6.63 23.61 11.13
CA TRP A 145 5.25 23.49 11.60
C TRP A 145 4.82 24.72 12.40
N GLU A 146 3.68 25.29 12.00
CA GLU A 146 3.02 26.41 12.66
C GLU A 146 1.69 25.95 13.23
N SER A 147 1.37 26.37 14.46
CA SER A 147 0.08 26.00 15.05
C SER A 147 -1.05 26.82 14.46
N ALA A 148 -2.17 26.14 14.18
CA ALA A 148 -3.44 26.78 13.88
C ALA A 148 -4.26 27.07 15.15
N GLN A 149 -3.71 26.76 16.33
CA GLN A 149 -4.41 26.88 17.61
C GLN A 149 -3.89 28.08 18.41
N PRO A 150 -4.78 28.99 18.86
CA PRO A 150 -4.37 30.11 19.70
C PRO A 150 -3.63 29.64 20.95
N GLY A 151 -2.47 30.25 21.22
CA GLY A 151 -1.65 29.95 22.40
C GLY A 151 -0.83 28.66 22.33
N VAL A 152 -0.89 27.91 21.23
CA VAL A 152 -0.05 26.72 21.02
C VAL A 152 1.15 27.13 20.17
N THR A 153 2.36 26.76 20.62
CA THR A 153 3.60 26.96 19.87
C THR A 153 4.37 25.65 19.79
N TYR A 154 5.05 25.45 18.67
CA TYR A 154 5.90 24.28 18.45
C TYR A 154 7.38 24.62 18.59
N PRO A 155 8.23 23.66 19.00
CA PRO A 155 9.67 23.85 19.01
C PRO A 155 10.22 24.26 17.65
N ARG A 156 11.12 25.25 17.65
CA ARG A 156 11.73 25.83 16.44
C ARG A 156 12.96 25.03 16.00
N VAL A 157 12.78 23.74 15.72
CA VAL A 157 13.88 22.80 15.39
C VAL A 157 14.10 22.77 13.87
N PRO A 158 15.32 23.03 13.35
CA PRO A 158 15.66 22.91 11.91
C PRO A 158 15.39 21.50 11.32
N PRO A 159 15.25 21.35 9.99
CA PRO A 159 14.96 20.05 9.40
C PRO A 159 16.17 19.13 9.61
N ARG A 160 15.93 17.89 10.02
CA ARG A 160 17.00 16.90 10.18
C ARG A 160 17.25 16.19 8.85
N HIS A 161 18.53 16.07 8.52
CA HIS A 161 19.03 15.31 7.36
C HIS A 161 18.40 15.64 6.00
N PRO A 162 18.19 16.93 5.63
CA PRO A 162 17.63 17.28 4.31
C PRO A 162 18.53 16.83 3.15
N GLU A 163 19.80 16.52 3.40
CA GLU A 163 20.73 15.92 2.44
C GLU A 163 20.37 14.48 2.05
N LEU A 164 19.63 13.77 2.91
CA LEU A 164 19.22 12.38 2.67
C LEU A 164 17.83 12.28 2.02
N VAL A 165 16.92 13.20 2.41
CA VAL A 165 15.55 13.30 1.88
C VAL A 165 15.15 14.78 1.82
N GLY A 166 15.23 15.38 0.64
CA GLY A 166 14.98 16.81 0.48
C GLY A 166 14.86 17.25 -0.98
N ILE A 167 14.41 18.49 -1.17
CA ILE A 167 14.41 19.16 -2.47
C ILE A 167 15.57 20.14 -2.47
N TRP A 168 16.32 20.20 -3.56
CA TRP A 168 17.52 21.02 -3.68
C TRP A 168 17.48 21.79 -4.99
N ALA A 169 17.80 23.09 -4.92
CA ALA A 169 17.98 23.95 -6.07
C ALA A 169 19.48 24.17 -6.31
N GLU A 170 19.88 24.25 -7.58
CA GLU A 170 21.19 24.79 -7.97
C GLU A 170 20.97 26.21 -8.51
N ILE A 171 21.69 27.20 -7.97
CA ILE A 171 21.65 28.60 -8.40
C ILE A 171 23.07 29.13 -8.49
N ALA A 172 23.48 29.55 -9.68
CA ALA A 172 24.84 30.01 -9.98
C ALA A 172 25.92 29.01 -9.51
N GLY A 173 25.64 27.71 -9.68
CA GLY A 173 26.53 26.62 -9.26
C GLY A 173 26.53 26.31 -7.76
N GLU A 174 25.67 26.95 -6.95
CA GLU A 174 25.52 26.65 -5.53
C GLU A 174 24.26 25.85 -5.24
N ARG A 175 24.41 24.79 -4.43
CA ARG A 175 23.29 23.93 -3.99
C ARG A 175 22.64 24.48 -2.72
N LEU A 176 21.36 24.82 -2.80
CA LEU A 176 20.54 25.36 -1.71
C LEU A 176 19.35 24.44 -1.42
N LEU A 177 19.03 24.26 -0.14
CA LEU A 177 17.83 23.51 0.26
C LEU A 177 16.60 24.26 -0.27
N ALA A 178 15.67 23.56 -0.88
CA ALA A 178 14.50 24.16 -1.51
C ALA A 178 13.20 23.50 -1.04
N ASP A 179 12.10 24.14 -1.38
CA ASP A 179 10.75 23.58 -1.28
C ASP A 179 9.88 24.17 -2.40
N VAL A 180 8.84 23.44 -2.78
CA VAL A 180 7.91 23.85 -3.85
C VAL A 180 6.53 23.99 -3.25
N LEU A 181 6.03 25.22 -3.24
CA LEU A 181 4.71 25.53 -2.71
C LEU A 181 3.61 24.98 -3.64
N PRO A 182 2.38 24.79 -3.12
CA PRO A 182 1.24 24.29 -3.92
C PRO A 182 0.93 25.09 -5.19
N ASP A 183 1.30 26.38 -5.24
CA ASP A 183 1.12 27.26 -6.39
C ASP A 183 2.29 27.23 -7.38
N GLY A 184 3.30 26.38 -7.13
CA GLY A 184 4.51 26.27 -7.94
C GLY A 184 5.62 27.25 -7.58
N THR A 185 5.41 28.13 -6.59
CA THR A 185 6.48 29.01 -6.10
C THR A 185 7.60 28.16 -5.51
N VAL A 186 8.84 28.44 -5.91
CA VAL A 186 10.03 27.82 -5.33
C VAL A 186 10.55 28.74 -4.23
N ILE A 187 10.85 28.16 -3.07
CA ILE A 187 11.65 28.84 -2.06
C ILE A 187 13.01 28.19 -1.95
N VAL A 188 14.03 28.99 -1.63
CA VAL A 188 15.38 28.51 -1.38
C VAL A 188 15.84 28.95 0.00
N CYS A 189 16.62 28.09 0.63
CA CYS A 189 17.02 28.16 2.02
C CYS A 189 18.54 28.09 2.14
N SER A 190 19.07 28.79 3.14
CA SER A 190 20.48 28.75 3.51
C SER A 190 20.64 28.62 5.03
N PRO A 191 21.62 27.84 5.50
CA PRO A 191 21.95 27.79 6.92
C PRO A 191 22.67 29.06 7.42
N VAL A 192 23.12 29.93 6.51
CA VAL A 192 23.86 31.17 6.82
C VAL A 192 23.19 32.39 6.17
N PRO A 193 23.39 33.61 6.70
CA PRO A 193 22.84 34.83 6.12
C PRO A 193 23.30 35.04 4.68
N ARG A 194 22.38 35.48 3.82
CA ARG A 194 22.63 35.81 2.41
C ARG A 194 21.79 37.01 2.00
N ASP A 195 22.26 37.74 0.99
CA ASP A 195 21.57 38.91 0.46
C ASP A 195 20.17 38.56 -0.04
N GLY A 196 19.20 39.39 0.32
CA GLY A 196 17.80 39.21 -0.06
C GLY A 196 17.07 38.06 0.65
N MET A 197 17.71 37.38 1.61
CA MET A 197 17.05 36.38 2.45
C MET A 197 16.60 36.97 3.79
N GLU A 198 15.46 36.50 4.28
CA GLU A 198 14.99 36.76 5.63
C GLU A 198 15.18 35.52 6.53
N GLN A 199 15.37 35.74 7.82
CA GLN A 199 15.55 34.65 8.77
C GLN A 199 14.21 34.20 9.36
N SER A 200 13.89 32.92 9.18
CA SER A 200 12.72 32.30 9.78
C SER A 200 12.84 32.18 11.31
N ALA A 201 11.71 31.89 11.95
CA ALA A 201 11.62 31.54 13.37
C ALA A 201 12.56 30.40 13.80
N ARG A 202 12.99 29.53 12.87
CA ARG A 202 13.87 28.37 13.08
C ARG A 202 15.34 28.67 12.81
N GLY A 203 15.67 29.93 12.53
CA GLY A 203 17.04 30.35 12.23
C GLY A 203 17.48 30.08 10.78
N ILE A 204 16.60 29.57 9.93
CA ILE A 204 16.86 29.26 8.52
C ILE A 204 16.64 30.53 7.70
N TRP A 205 17.65 30.93 6.93
CA TRP A 205 17.56 32.04 5.99
C TRP A 205 16.87 31.58 4.72
N TRP A 206 15.90 32.33 4.20
CA TRP A 206 15.16 31.92 3.02
C TRP A 206 14.65 33.10 2.20
N ARG A 207 14.32 32.84 0.94
CA ARG A 207 13.59 33.74 0.06
C ARG A 207 12.81 32.95 -0.98
N ARG A 208 11.88 33.63 -1.66
CA ARG A 208 11.31 33.12 -2.91
C ARG A 208 12.37 33.20 -4.01
N ALA A 209 12.41 32.17 -4.85
CA ALA A 209 13.26 32.11 -6.02
C ALA A 209 12.46 32.40 -7.29
N GLU A 210 13.07 33.12 -8.22
CA GLU A 210 12.55 33.32 -9.56
C GLU A 210 12.91 32.10 -10.42
N LEU A 211 11.96 31.52 -11.15
CA LEU A 211 12.21 30.27 -11.90
C LEU A 211 13.38 30.39 -12.90
N GLY A 212 13.62 31.58 -13.45
CA GLY A 212 14.72 31.83 -14.40
C GLY A 212 16.12 31.86 -13.78
N GLU A 213 16.24 31.87 -12.44
CA GLU A 213 17.52 31.82 -11.74
C GLU A 213 17.94 30.39 -11.35
N LEU A 214 17.04 29.42 -11.49
CA LEU A 214 17.27 28.03 -11.13
C LEU A 214 18.01 27.31 -12.26
N ASP A 215 19.22 26.85 -11.98
CA ASP A 215 20.00 25.99 -12.89
C ASP A 215 19.44 24.55 -12.87
N ASP A 216 19.08 24.05 -11.68
CA ASP A 216 18.39 22.78 -11.45
C ASP A 216 17.46 22.90 -10.24
N LEU A 217 16.44 22.04 -10.22
CA LEU A 217 15.62 21.79 -9.04
C LEU A 217 15.34 20.29 -9.00
N SER A 218 15.90 19.60 -8.01
CA SER A 218 15.84 18.15 -7.93
C SER A 218 15.47 17.65 -6.53
N VAL A 219 14.83 16.49 -6.50
CA VAL A 219 14.55 15.72 -5.29
C VAL A 219 15.68 14.75 -5.10
N VAL A 220 16.18 14.72 -3.86
CA VAL A 220 17.32 13.91 -3.45
C VAL A 220 16.83 12.82 -2.52
N ARG A 221 17.25 11.59 -2.83
CA ARG A 221 17.05 10.40 -2.01
C ARG A 221 18.37 9.64 -1.94
N VAL A 222 18.75 9.18 -0.75
CA VAL A 222 19.92 8.30 -0.62
C VAL A 222 19.45 6.86 -0.46
N LEU A 223 19.79 6.02 -1.44
CA LEU A 223 19.41 4.63 -1.52
C LEU A 223 20.58 3.72 -1.21
N GLY A 224 20.30 2.50 -0.78
CA GLY A 224 21.30 1.45 -0.63
C GLY A 224 20.67 0.11 -0.36
N THR A 225 21.49 -0.81 0.15
CA THR A 225 21.07 -2.14 0.57
C THR A 225 21.54 -2.46 1.98
N TRP A 226 20.69 -3.13 2.76
CA TRP A 226 21.03 -3.67 4.07
C TRP A 226 20.63 -5.14 4.12
N ARG A 227 21.60 -6.04 4.34
CA ARG A 227 21.39 -7.50 4.35
C ARG A 227 20.62 -8.02 3.11
N GLY A 228 20.93 -7.43 1.95
CA GLY A 228 20.30 -7.78 0.68
C GLY A 228 18.95 -7.09 0.40
N ARG A 229 18.41 -6.30 1.33
CA ARG A 229 17.16 -5.55 1.13
C ARG A 229 17.40 -4.14 0.63
N PRO A 230 16.61 -3.64 -0.34
CA PRO A 230 16.66 -2.25 -0.72
C PRO A 230 16.14 -1.36 0.41
N VAL A 231 16.89 -0.32 0.75
CA VAL A 231 16.56 0.63 1.81
C VAL A 231 16.80 2.06 1.37
N GLN A 232 16.06 3.00 1.95
CA GLN A 232 16.34 4.43 1.86
C GLN A 232 16.89 4.94 3.19
N LEU A 233 17.97 5.70 3.14
CA LEU A 233 18.54 6.37 4.30
C LEU A 233 17.73 7.64 4.58
N VAL A 234 17.32 7.82 5.84
CA VAL A 234 16.49 8.95 6.28
C VAL A 234 17.04 9.68 7.50
N GLY A 235 18.16 9.19 8.04
CA GLY A 235 18.91 9.84 9.11
C GLY A 235 20.30 9.26 9.27
N LEU A 236 21.20 10.05 9.87
CA LEU A 236 22.57 9.65 10.13
C LEU A 236 23.04 10.21 11.48
N GLU A 237 23.45 9.32 12.37
CA GLU A 237 23.99 9.68 13.68
C GLU A 237 25.49 9.33 13.72
N ARG A 238 26.32 10.35 13.91
CA ARG A 238 27.77 10.14 14.08
C ARG A 238 28.09 9.88 15.54
N GLY A 239 28.93 8.89 15.80
CA GLY A 239 29.26 8.50 17.17
C GLY A 239 30.66 7.90 17.30
N PRO A 240 31.25 7.94 18.51
CA PRO A 240 32.58 7.38 18.77
C PRO A 240 32.64 5.86 18.58
N SER A 241 31.49 5.17 18.68
CA SER A 241 31.35 3.73 18.43
C SER A 241 31.09 3.39 16.95
N GLY A 242 31.20 4.37 16.05
CA GLY A 242 30.87 4.25 14.64
C GLY A 242 29.57 4.97 14.27
N ASP A 243 29.44 5.31 12.99
CA ASP A 243 28.27 5.99 12.45
C ASP A 243 27.09 5.01 12.29
N ARG A 244 25.88 5.49 12.59
CA ARG A 244 24.64 4.75 12.46
C ARG A 244 23.70 5.46 11.49
N ALA A 245 23.07 4.68 10.61
CA ALA A 245 22.05 5.16 9.69
C ALA A 245 20.67 4.76 10.17
N HIS A 246 19.72 5.67 10.08
CA HIS A 246 18.30 5.35 10.15
C HIS A 246 17.82 5.04 8.73
N VAL A 247 17.28 3.84 8.53
CA VAL A 247 16.84 3.34 7.23
C VAL A 247 15.37 2.96 7.24
N VAL A 248 14.70 3.15 6.10
CA VAL A 248 13.35 2.66 5.81
C VAL A 248 13.44 1.57 4.74
N ASP A 249 12.75 0.46 4.97
CA ASP A 249 12.65 -0.64 4.00
C ASP A 249 11.88 -0.22 2.74
N LEU A 250 12.41 -0.59 1.58
CA LEU A 250 11.76 -0.42 0.28
C LEU A 250 11.38 -1.77 -0.35
N GLY A 251 11.55 -2.88 0.37
CA GLY A 251 11.29 -4.22 -0.17
C GLY A 251 9.82 -4.61 -0.19
N HIS A 252 8.92 -3.80 0.39
CA HIS A 252 7.46 -3.97 0.35
C HIS A 252 6.90 -5.29 0.91
N ASP A 253 7.72 -6.12 1.56
CA ASP A 253 7.31 -7.38 2.20
C ASP A 253 7.48 -7.29 3.72
N ALA A 254 6.35 -7.22 4.42
CA ALA A 254 6.26 -7.13 5.87
C ALA A 254 6.88 -8.33 6.60
N LEU A 255 6.66 -9.55 6.09
CA LEU A 255 7.13 -10.77 6.74
C LEU A 255 8.66 -10.84 6.69
N GLU A 256 9.24 -10.51 5.55
CA GLU A 256 10.69 -10.46 5.41
C GLU A 256 11.31 -9.32 6.23
N ALA A 257 10.64 -8.15 6.29
CA ALA A 257 11.12 -7.04 7.12
C ALA A 257 11.12 -7.40 8.61
N GLU A 258 10.06 -8.05 9.09
CA GLU A 258 9.94 -8.50 10.49
C GLU A 258 10.96 -9.61 10.81
N ALA A 259 11.19 -10.54 9.90
CA ALA A 259 12.19 -11.60 10.06
C ALA A 259 13.62 -11.04 10.22
N LEU A 260 13.91 -9.88 9.65
CA LEU A 260 15.19 -9.18 9.80
C LEU A 260 15.26 -8.25 11.02
N GLY A 261 14.16 -8.14 11.77
CA GLY A 261 14.08 -7.32 12.98
C GLY A 261 13.85 -5.84 12.73
N LEU A 262 13.36 -5.45 11.54
CA LEU A 262 12.88 -4.08 11.35
C LEU A 262 11.63 -3.83 12.19
N THR A 263 11.49 -2.61 12.70
CA THR A 263 10.34 -2.21 13.50
C THR A 263 9.27 -1.59 12.61
N LYS A 264 8.04 -2.11 12.67
CA LYS A 264 6.88 -1.45 12.06
C LYS A 264 6.54 -0.18 12.84
N THR A 265 6.71 0.98 12.23
CA THR A 265 6.47 2.28 12.88
C THR A 265 5.23 2.99 12.38
N ASP A 266 4.70 2.55 11.25
CA ASP A 266 3.50 3.05 10.58
C ASP A 266 2.97 1.97 9.63
N ALA A 267 1.76 2.14 9.10
CA ALA A 267 1.19 1.23 8.11
C ALA A 267 2.06 1.23 6.84
N GLY A 268 2.57 0.05 6.45
CA GLY A 268 3.49 -0.11 5.34
C GLY A 268 4.90 0.47 5.56
N VAL A 269 5.29 0.83 6.80
CA VAL A 269 6.62 1.41 7.07
C VAL A 269 7.37 0.59 8.10
N TYR A 270 8.50 0.06 7.65
CA TYR A 270 9.46 -0.68 8.47
C TYR A 270 10.78 0.07 8.53
N GLU A 271 11.26 0.33 9.74
CA GLU A 271 12.47 1.12 10.00
C GLU A 271 13.50 0.34 10.84
N ALA A 272 14.77 0.70 10.68
CA ALA A 272 15.84 0.23 11.54
C ALA A 272 16.95 1.28 11.70
N VAL A 273 17.65 1.24 12.83
CA VAL A 273 18.89 2.01 13.04
C VAL A 273 20.08 1.06 12.99
N VAL A 274 20.84 1.11 11.90
CA VAL A 274 21.87 0.12 11.56
C VAL A 274 23.26 0.78 11.49
N PRO A 275 24.37 0.05 11.71
CA PRO A 275 25.70 0.59 11.44
C PRO A 275 25.86 0.93 9.96
N VAL A 276 26.44 2.10 9.64
CA VAL A 276 26.70 2.50 8.24
C VAL A 276 27.57 1.49 7.51
N ALA A 277 28.50 0.84 8.23
CA ALA A 277 29.38 -0.19 7.69
C ALA A 277 28.64 -1.46 7.20
N GLU A 278 27.39 -1.68 7.61
CA GLU A 278 26.56 -2.80 7.12
C GLU A 278 25.80 -2.45 5.83
N LEU A 279 25.86 -1.19 5.37
CA LEU A 279 25.20 -0.73 4.17
C LEU A 279 26.10 -0.92 2.94
N ALA A 280 25.48 -1.37 1.85
CA ALA A 280 26.16 -1.53 0.56
C ALA A 280 25.42 -0.78 -0.56
N GLY A 281 26.17 -0.39 -1.60
CA GLY A 281 25.58 0.23 -2.78
C GLY A 281 24.95 1.61 -2.53
N LEU A 282 25.50 2.37 -1.58
CA LEU A 282 24.99 3.71 -1.28
C LEU A 282 25.10 4.61 -2.50
N SER A 283 23.99 5.22 -2.88
CA SER A 283 23.90 6.14 -4.03
C SER A 283 22.92 7.28 -3.74
N GLU A 284 23.27 8.48 -4.20
CA GLU A 284 22.36 9.62 -4.25
C GLU A 284 21.58 9.56 -5.56
N GLU A 285 20.26 9.37 -5.47
CA GLU A 285 19.34 9.50 -6.59
C GLU A 285 18.87 10.96 -6.66
N ARG A 286 18.95 11.56 -7.86
CA ARG A 286 18.40 12.90 -8.15
C ARG A 286 17.34 12.81 -9.21
N ARG A 287 16.17 13.40 -8.94
CA ARG A 287 15.07 13.50 -9.90
C ARG A 287 14.63 14.95 -10.06
N SER A 288 14.67 15.46 -11.29
CA SER A 288 14.25 16.85 -11.58
C SER A 288 12.77 17.09 -11.27
N VAL A 289 12.48 18.27 -10.72
CA VAL A 289 11.16 18.79 -10.33
C VAL A 289 10.65 19.80 -11.37
N VAL A 290 11.55 20.55 -12.03
CA VAL A 290 11.24 21.47 -13.14
C VAL A 290 11.60 20.79 -14.46
N GLY A 291 10.70 20.82 -15.43
CA GLY A 291 11.03 20.36 -16.80
C GLY A 291 10.77 18.88 -17.05
N GLY A 292 9.49 18.51 -16.97
CA GLY A 292 8.98 17.31 -17.61
C GLY A 292 7.57 17.56 -18.10
N ARG A 293 7.42 18.01 -19.35
CA ARG A 293 6.44 17.34 -20.21
C ARG A 293 6.89 15.88 -20.31
N SER A 294 6.65 15.10 -19.26
CA SER A 294 6.22 13.75 -19.49
C SER A 294 4.87 13.88 -20.19
N ALA A 295 4.58 13.02 -21.16
CA ALA A 295 3.22 12.87 -21.65
C ALA A 295 2.23 12.55 -20.50
N ASP A 296 2.74 12.17 -19.33
CA ASP A 296 2.06 12.17 -18.04
C ASP A 296 2.42 13.40 -17.19
N GLY A 297 1.86 14.56 -17.52
CA GLY A 297 1.79 15.66 -16.57
C GLY A 297 0.99 15.19 -15.36
N GLY A 298 1.62 15.07 -14.18
CA GLY A 298 0.95 14.78 -12.90
C GLY A 298 -0.26 13.87 -13.03
N ARG A 299 -0.10 12.69 -13.64
CA ARG A 299 -1.19 11.71 -13.65
C ARG A 299 -1.50 11.44 -12.17
N PRO A 300 -2.77 11.59 -11.72
CA PRO A 300 -3.14 11.03 -10.43
C PRO A 300 -2.61 9.59 -10.41
N PRO A 301 -2.07 9.11 -9.26
CA PRO A 301 -1.42 7.81 -9.25
C PRO A 301 -2.39 6.80 -9.88
N ALA A 302 -1.88 6.02 -10.85
CA ALA A 302 -2.70 5.17 -11.70
C ALA A 302 -3.68 4.40 -10.80
N GLU A 303 -4.97 4.45 -11.17
CA GLU A 303 -5.96 3.70 -10.41
C GLU A 303 -5.59 2.22 -10.49
N PRO A 304 -5.61 1.49 -9.37
CA PRO A 304 -5.47 0.05 -9.41
C PRO A 304 -6.52 -0.52 -10.38
N ASP A 305 -6.16 -1.49 -11.21
CA ASP A 305 -7.07 -2.05 -12.21
C ASP A 305 -8.29 -2.69 -11.49
N PRO A 306 -9.51 -2.16 -11.68
CA PRO A 306 -10.69 -2.67 -10.98
C PRO A 306 -11.05 -4.11 -11.36
N VAL A 307 -10.66 -4.57 -12.55
CA VAL A 307 -10.89 -5.95 -12.98
C VAL A 307 -9.94 -6.88 -12.24
N GLN A 308 -8.67 -6.50 -12.14
CA GLN A 308 -7.68 -7.24 -11.37
C GLN A 308 -8.05 -7.30 -9.88
N ALA A 309 -8.54 -6.19 -9.32
CA ALA A 309 -9.05 -6.12 -7.96
C ALA A 309 -10.20 -7.11 -7.72
N ALA A 310 -11.18 -7.14 -8.63
CA ALA A 310 -12.30 -8.06 -8.52
C ALA A 310 -11.87 -9.53 -8.50
N TRP A 311 -10.85 -9.90 -9.29
CA TRP A 311 -10.29 -11.26 -9.29
C TRP A 311 -9.57 -11.60 -7.97
N GLN A 312 -8.87 -10.64 -7.37
CA GLN A 312 -8.21 -10.82 -6.08
C GLN A 312 -9.23 -10.94 -4.92
N ASP A 313 -10.27 -10.10 -4.92
CA ASP A 313 -11.40 -10.21 -3.97
C ASP A 313 -12.11 -11.57 -4.10
N PHE A 314 -12.23 -12.06 -5.33
CA PHE A 314 -12.77 -13.39 -5.57
C PHE A 314 -11.83 -14.50 -5.05
N GLU A 315 -10.51 -14.38 -5.18
CA GLU A 315 -9.52 -15.32 -4.59
C GLU A 315 -9.70 -15.45 -3.08
N VAL A 316 -9.78 -14.32 -2.36
CA VAL A 316 -9.95 -14.29 -0.89
C VAL A 316 -11.27 -14.91 -0.47
N ARG A 317 -12.36 -14.51 -1.14
CA ARG A 317 -13.70 -15.06 -0.89
C ARG A 317 -13.78 -16.56 -1.18
N LEU A 318 -13.10 -17.02 -2.23
CA LEU A 318 -12.96 -18.44 -2.53
C LEU A 318 -12.19 -19.17 -1.43
N ALA A 319 -11.02 -18.68 -1.03
CA ALA A 319 -10.23 -19.28 0.05
C ALA A 319 -11.03 -19.40 1.37
N SER A 320 -11.85 -18.38 1.68
CA SER A 320 -12.78 -18.41 2.81
C SER A 320 -13.86 -19.48 2.62
N ALA A 321 -14.54 -19.47 1.47
CA ALA A 321 -15.61 -20.41 1.11
C ALA A 321 -15.17 -21.88 1.12
N LEU A 322 -13.91 -22.17 0.79
CA LEU A 322 -13.36 -23.53 0.86
C LEU A 322 -13.35 -24.13 2.28
N THR A 323 -13.56 -23.33 3.32
CA THR A 323 -13.76 -23.82 4.69
C THR A 323 -15.08 -24.57 4.85
N ASP A 324 -16.10 -24.20 4.07
CA ASP A 324 -17.45 -24.76 4.18
C ASP A 324 -17.64 -26.00 3.28
N VAL A 325 -16.74 -26.21 2.31
CA VAL A 325 -16.74 -27.37 1.42
C VAL A 325 -16.16 -28.59 2.14
N THR A 326 -16.99 -29.18 2.98
CA THR A 326 -16.70 -30.29 3.90
C THR A 326 -17.29 -31.61 3.38
N ASP A 327 -17.16 -32.71 4.13
CA ASP A 327 -17.67 -34.04 3.77
C ASP A 327 -19.03 -34.04 3.02
N ARG A 328 -19.06 -34.61 1.82
CA ARG A 328 -20.19 -34.70 0.89
C ARG A 328 -20.63 -33.38 0.27
N ALA A 329 -19.94 -32.26 0.50
CA ALA A 329 -20.25 -31.00 -0.16
C ALA A 329 -19.67 -31.00 -1.57
N ILE A 330 -20.50 -30.69 -2.56
CA ILE A 330 -20.08 -30.38 -3.91
C ILE A 330 -20.27 -28.89 -4.15
N LEU A 331 -19.25 -28.25 -4.71
CA LEU A 331 -19.28 -26.86 -5.15
C LEU A 331 -18.76 -26.78 -6.57
N ILE A 332 -19.52 -26.15 -7.47
CA ILE A 332 -19.11 -25.85 -8.84
C ILE A 332 -19.18 -24.34 -9.02
N ILE A 333 -18.09 -23.74 -9.48
CA ILE A 333 -18.04 -22.33 -9.85
C ILE A 333 -17.78 -22.26 -11.35
N SER A 334 -18.71 -21.68 -12.10
CA SER A 334 -18.67 -21.69 -13.56
C SER A 334 -18.99 -20.32 -14.16
N SER A 335 -18.50 -20.07 -15.37
CA SER A 335 -18.96 -18.93 -16.17
C SER A 335 -20.44 -19.07 -16.50
N ARG A 336 -21.24 -18.05 -16.20
CA ARG A 336 -22.68 -18.03 -16.52
C ARG A 336 -22.95 -17.98 -18.02
N LYS A 337 -21.98 -17.55 -18.82
CA LYS A 337 -22.09 -17.50 -20.29
C LYS A 337 -21.64 -18.81 -20.94
N GLU A 338 -20.58 -19.41 -20.40
CA GLU A 338 -19.96 -20.62 -20.93
C GLU A 338 -19.73 -21.62 -19.79
N PRO A 339 -20.75 -22.41 -19.39
CA PRO A 339 -20.68 -23.27 -18.20
C PRO A 339 -19.60 -24.35 -18.24
N ALA A 340 -19.07 -24.67 -19.43
CA ALA A 340 -17.91 -25.55 -19.59
C ALA A 340 -16.62 -24.99 -18.98
N ARG A 341 -16.53 -23.66 -18.76
CA ARG A 341 -15.43 -22.99 -18.07
C ARG A 341 -15.72 -22.96 -16.58
N TYR A 342 -15.26 -23.98 -15.86
CA TYR A 342 -15.55 -24.14 -14.44
C TYR A 342 -14.36 -24.64 -13.64
N VAL A 343 -14.44 -24.46 -12.33
CA VAL A 343 -13.70 -25.26 -11.33
C VAL A 343 -14.73 -25.94 -10.43
N GLN A 344 -14.48 -27.19 -10.07
CA GLN A 344 -15.36 -27.94 -9.18
C GLN A 344 -14.60 -28.47 -7.98
N PHE A 345 -15.32 -28.67 -6.90
CA PHE A 345 -14.81 -29.14 -5.63
C PHE A 345 -15.70 -30.24 -5.09
N ALA A 346 -15.09 -31.35 -4.67
CA ALA A 346 -15.74 -32.42 -3.95
C ALA A 346 -15.11 -32.58 -2.56
N GLY A 347 -15.86 -32.23 -1.52
CA GLY A 347 -15.45 -32.38 -0.13
C GLY A 347 -15.65 -33.81 0.35
N GLY A 348 -14.58 -34.45 0.82
CA GLY A 348 -14.60 -35.71 1.54
C GLY A 348 -14.33 -35.53 3.04
N PRO A 349 -14.31 -36.62 3.82
CA PRO A 349 -14.06 -36.56 5.26
C PRO A 349 -12.65 -36.05 5.59
N ASP A 350 -11.65 -36.43 4.78
CA ASP A 350 -10.24 -36.17 5.05
C ASP A 350 -9.55 -35.35 3.95
N ARG A 351 -10.24 -35.01 2.85
CA ARG A 351 -9.67 -34.23 1.74
C ARG A 351 -10.73 -33.49 0.93
N LEU A 352 -10.32 -32.42 0.27
CA LEU A 352 -11.04 -31.70 -0.77
C LEU A 352 -10.40 -31.99 -2.12
N ASP A 353 -11.18 -32.43 -3.08
CA ASP A 353 -10.72 -32.61 -4.46
C ASP A 353 -11.17 -31.44 -5.31
N ALA A 354 -10.22 -30.63 -5.79
CA ALA A 354 -10.50 -29.61 -6.79
C ALA A 354 -10.19 -30.14 -8.20
N GLU A 355 -11.05 -29.83 -9.15
CA GLU A 355 -10.88 -30.19 -10.56
C GLU A 355 -11.16 -29.03 -11.51
N ALA A 356 -10.46 -29.04 -12.64
CA ALA A 356 -10.60 -28.08 -13.73
C ALA A 356 -10.59 -28.81 -15.09
N PRO A 357 -11.46 -28.45 -16.06
CA PRO A 357 -11.50 -29.12 -17.37
C PRO A 357 -10.27 -28.86 -18.25
N GLY A 358 -9.90 -29.85 -19.06
CA GLY A 358 -8.85 -29.72 -20.07
C GLY A 358 -9.38 -29.30 -21.45
N VAL A 359 -8.51 -29.40 -22.47
CA VAL A 359 -8.86 -29.10 -23.87
C VAL A 359 -9.96 -30.00 -24.47
N ASP A 360 -10.23 -31.13 -23.84
CA ASP A 360 -11.31 -32.05 -24.21
C ASP A 360 -12.71 -31.49 -23.91
N VAL A 361 -12.81 -30.58 -22.93
CA VAL A 361 -14.06 -29.90 -22.54
C VAL A 361 -14.05 -28.42 -22.95
N VAL A 362 -12.92 -27.73 -22.77
CA VAL A 362 -12.73 -26.31 -23.13
C VAL A 362 -11.66 -26.24 -24.22
N ALA A 363 -12.09 -26.29 -25.48
CA ALA A 363 -11.19 -26.45 -26.64
C ALA A 363 -10.06 -25.42 -26.74
N ASP A 364 -10.23 -24.22 -26.16
CA ASP A 364 -9.25 -23.14 -26.16
C ASP A 364 -8.53 -22.94 -24.81
N ALA A 365 -8.63 -23.91 -23.89
CA ALA A 365 -7.96 -23.87 -22.59
C ALA A 365 -6.43 -23.80 -22.73
N ALA A 366 -5.82 -22.84 -22.03
CA ALA A 366 -4.36 -22.75 -21.94
C ALA A 366 -3.83 -23.71 -20.85
N GLU A 367 -3.63 -24.98 -21.21
CA GLU A 367 -3.18 -26.02 -20.27
C GLU A 367 -1.76 -25.82 -19.71
N ASP A 368 -0.93 -25.05 -20.41
CA ASP A 368 0.36 -24.59 -19.90
C ASP A 368 0.22 -23.66 -18.68
N VAL A 369 -0.84 -22.84 -18.66
CA VAL A 369 -1.19 -22.01 -17.51
C VAL A 369 -1.66 -22.86 -16.33
N LEU A 370 -2.50 -23.88 -16.57
CA LEU A 370 -2.92 -24.82 -15.52
C LEU A 370 -1.71 -25.52 -14.89
N LEU A 371 -0.80 -26.01 -15.71
CA LEU A 371 0.44 -26.63 -15.25
C LEU A 371 1.31 -25.64 -14.46
N ALA A 372 1.50 -24.42 -14.95
CA ALA A 372 2.32 -23.40 -14.29
C ALA A 372 1.72 -22.93 -12.95
N ALA A 373 0.39 -22.88 -12.85
CA ALA A 373 -0.31 -22.62 -11.60
C ALA A 373 -0.18 -23.80 -10.61
N GLY A 374 0.18 -24.98 -11.09
CA GLY A 374 0.51 -26.16 -10.29
C GLY A 374 -0.55 -27.26 -10.31
N TRP A 375 -1.56 -27.19 -11.18
CA TRP A 375 -2.52 -28.26 -11.37
C TRP A 375 -1.84 -29.54 -11.85
N ALA A 376 -2.29 -30.70 -11.35
CA ALA A 376 -1.84 -32.00 -11.81
C ALA A 376 -2.51 -32.35 -13.14
N ARG A 377 -1.74 -32.92 -14.07
CA ARG A 377 -2.23 -33.33 -15.40
C ARG A 377 -3.27 -34.45 -15.29
N PRO A 378 -4.24 -34.48 -16.21
CA PRO A 378 -5.15 -35.62 -16.36
C PRO A 378 -4.41 -36.94 -16.55
N ASP A 379 -4.99 -38.02 -16.03
CA ASP A 379 -4.58 -39.40 -16.30
C ASP A 379 -5.79 -40.31 -16.54
N ARG A 380 -5.56 -41.62 -16.68
CA ARG A 380 -6.63 -42.59 -16.99
C ARG A 380 -7.70 -42.74 -15.90
N TRP A 381 -7.41 -42.33 -14.67
CA TRP A 381 -8.29 -42.42 -13.50
C TRP A 381 -8.87 -41.07 -13.12
N GLN A 382 -8.14 -39.98 -13.39
CA GLN A 382 -8.57 -38.60 -13.18
C GLN A 382 -8.55 -37.86 -14.52
N PRO A 383 -9.67 -37.85 -15.28
CA PRO A 383 -9.70 -37.27 -16.63
C PRO A 383 -9.65 -35.73 -16.64
N ASN A 384 -9.82 -35.08 -15.49
CA ASN A 384 -9.70 -33.62 -15.34
C ASN A 384 -8.35 -33.23 -14.73
N TRP A 385 -7.95 -31.97 -14.93
CA TRP A 385 -6.86 -31.39 -14.15
C TRP A 385 -7.25 -31.37 -12.67
N SER A 386 -6.35 -31.75 -11.78
CA SER A 386 -6.70 -31.92 -10.36
C SER A 386 -5.74 -31.23 -9.40
N SER A 387 -6.25 -30.84 -8.24
CA SER A 387 -5.45 -30.29 -7.14
C SER A 387 -6.08 -30.68 -5.80
N PRO A 388 -5.63 -31.77 -5.15
CA PRO A 388 -6.18 -32.18 -3.86
C PRO A 388 -5.68 -31.27 -2.74
N LEU A 389 -6.48 -31.16 -1.67
CA LEU A 389 -6.16 -30.45 -0.45
C LEU A 389 -6.57 -31.28 0.77
N GLU A 390 -5.64 -31.57 1.68
CA GLU A 390 -5.93 -32.34 2.90
C GLU A 390 -6.81 -31.55 3.87
N HIS A 391 -7.77 -32.21 4.52
CA HIS A 391 -8.59 -31.63 5.57
C HIS A 391 -8.18 -32.13 6.98
N PRO A 392 -8.17 -31.26 8.00
CA PRO A 392 -8.39 -29.81 7.92
C PRO A 392 -7.17 -29.09 7.33
N ALA A 393 -7.40 -28.24 6.33
CA ALA A 393 -6.34 -27.50 5.66
C ALA A 393 -5.87 -26.31 6.51
N PRO A 394 -4.58 -25.95 6.51
CA PRO A 394 -4.13 -24.63 6.94
C PRO A 394 -4.67 -23.52 6.02
N GLU A 395 -4.76 -22.29 6.53
CA GLU A 395 -5.21 -21.13 5.75
C GLU A 395 -4.36 -20.88 4.51
N ALA A 396 -3.03 -20.93 4.66
CA ALA A 396 -2.10 -20.76 3.54
C ALA A 396 -2.37 -21.76 2.40
N ALA A 397 -2.71 -23.02 2.72
CA ALA A 397 -2.99 -24.04 1.72
C ALA A 397 -4.33 -23.80 0.99
N ARG A 398 -5.35 -23.25 1.67
CA ARG A 398 -6.60 -22.80 1.01
C ARG A 398 -6.37 -21.60 0.10
N VAL A 399 -5.54 -20.65 0.52
CA VAL A 399 -5.17 -19.49 -0.30
C VAL A 399 -4.44 -19.95 -1.57
N ASP A 400 -3.50 -20.88 -1.45
CA ASP A 400 -2.79 -21.44 -2.62
C ASP A 400 -3.74 -22.17 -3.58
N LEU A 401 -4.71 -22.93 -3.07
CA LEU A 401 -5.73 -23.59 -3.90
C LEU A 401 -6.66 -22.57 -4.57
N ALA A 402 -7.09 -21.53 -3.87
CA ALA A 402 -7.91 -20.47 -4.45
C ALA A 402 -7.17 -19.73 -5.58
N ARG A 403 -5.89 -19.42 -5.39
CA ARG A 403 -5.04 -18.82 -6.43
C ARG A 403 -4.95 -19.68 -7.69
N ARG A 404 -4.81 -21.00 -7.52
CA ARG A 404 -4.82 -21.97 -8.64
C ARG A 404 -6.14 -21.95 -9.41
N CYS A 405 -7.25 -21.83 -8.69
CA CYS A 405 -8.58 -21.74 -9.30
C CYS A 405 -8.78 -20.42 -10.05
N VAL A 406 -8.29 -19.30 -9.52
CA VAL A 406 -8.30 -18.01 -10.22
C VAL A 406 -7.46 -18.07 -11.49
N ALA A 407 -6.26 -18.66 -11.44
CA ALA A 407 -5.45 -18.86 -12.65
C ALA A 407 -6.17 -19.72 -13.70
N ALA A 408 -6.88 -20.77 -13.29
CA ALA A 408 -7.69 -21.57 -14.21
C ALA A 408 -8.80 -20.73 -14.87
N LEU A 409 -9.63 -20.05 -14.08
CA LEU A 409 -10.78 -19.28 -14.57
C LEU A 409 -10.36 -18.06 -15.40
N ARG A 410 -9.45 -17.23 -14.85
CA ARG A 410 -9.03 -15.97 -15.47
C ARG A 410 -8.09 -16.19 -16.64
N ASP A 411 -7.04 -16.99 -16.43
CA ASP A 411 -5.91 -17.04 -17.37
C ASP A 411 -6.04 -18.21 -18.34
N ALA A 412 -6.39 -19.41 -17.85
CA ALA A 412 -6.52 -20.60 -18.71
C ALA A 412 -7.82 -20.57 -19.54
N TYR A 413 -8.92 -20.12 -18.94
CA TYR A 413 -10.23 -20.07 -19.59
C TYR A 413 -10.65 -18.68 -20.05
N ARG A 414 -9.83 -17.63 -19.83
CA ARG A 414 -10.09 -16.27 -20.30
C ARG A 414 -11.43 -15.68 -19.83
N VAL A 415 -11.92 -16.08 -18.65
CA VAL A 415 -13.05 -15.37 -18.04
C VAL A 415 -12.57 -13.97 -17.68
N THR A 416 -13.20 -12.95 -18.25
CA THR A 416 -12.69 -11.57 -18.16
C THR A 416 -12.94 -10.94 -16.80
N ASN A 417 -14.05 -11.28 -16.14
CA ASN A 417 -14.45 -10.69 -14.87
C ASN A 417 -15.11 -11.75 -13.98
N PRO A 418 -14.80 -11.82 -12.67
CA PRO A 418 -15.41 -12.81 -11.78
C PRO A 418 -16.91 -12.58 -11.56
N GLY A 419 -17.42 -11.36 -11.82
CA GLY A 419 -18.85 -11.08 -11.87
C GLY A 419 -19.59 -11.84 -12.98
N GLU A 420 -18.88 -12.47 -13.91
CA GLU A 420 -19.48 -13.39 -14.90
C GLU A 420 -19.70 -14.79 -14.34
N LEU A 421 -19.15 -15.09 -13.17
CA LEU A 421 -19.28 -16.39 -12.52
C LEU A 421 -20.61 -16.53 -11.78
N GLY A 422 -21.05 -17.77 -11.65
CA GLY A 422 -22.10 -18.22 -10.76
C GLY A 422 -21.66 -19.51 -10.08
N TYR A 423 -22.38 -19.92 -9.04
CA TYR A 423 -22.06 -21.15 -8.33
C TYR A 423 -23.27 -22.08 -8.17
N THR A 424 -23.01 -23.37 -8.13
CA THR A 424 -23.96 -24.41 -7.73
C THR A 424 -23.33 -25.19 -6.59
N ALA A 425 -24.06 -25.39 -5.50
CA ALA A 425 -23.54 -26.17 -4.38
C ALA A 425 -24.62 -26.97 -3.67
N TRP A 426 -24.32 -28.23 -3.34
CA TRP A 426 -25.21 -29.13 -2.63
C TRP A 426 -24.41 -30.05 -1.72
N ARG A 427 -25.10 -30.67 -0.77
CA ARG A 427 -24.54 -31.76 0.03
C ARG A 427 -25.18 -33.07 -0.37
N GLU A 428 -24.36 -34.05 -0.72
CA GLU A 428 -24.83 -35.38 -1.03
C GLU A 428 -25.42 -36.04 0.23
N PRO A 429 -26.55 -36.73 0.11
CA PRO A 429 -27.24 -37.39 1.22
C PRO A 429 -26.44 -38.55 1.80
N ALA A 430 -26.59 -38.79 3.10
CA ALA A 430 -25.97 -39.93 3.76
C ALA A 430 -26.77 -41.21 3.42
N GLY A 431 -26.20 -42.12 2.64
CA GLY A 431 -26.76 -43.46 2.44
C GLY A 431 -27.75 -43.65 1.28
N GLY A 432 -27.55 -43.03 0.12
CA GLY A 432 -28.25 -43.39 -1.13
C GLY A 432 -29.71 -42.95 -1.27
N ASP A 433 -30.22 -42.16 -0.33
CA ASP A 433 -31.54 -41.51 -0.40
C ASP A 433 -31.45 -40.29 -1.35
N PRO A 434 -32.31 -40.07 -2.36
CA PRO A 434 -32.03 -39.15 -3.47
C PRO A 434 -32.24 -37.64 -3.17
N GLY A 435 -32.24 -37.23 -1.90
CA GLY A 435 -32.46 -35.84 -1.52
C GLY A 435 -31.18 -35.01 -1.49
N GLU A 436 -30.92 -34.22 -2.54
CA GLU A 436 -29.86 -33.20 -2.52
C GLU A 436 -30.27 -32.03 -1.62
N ALA A 437 -29.46 -31.74 -0.59
CA ALA A 437 -29.66 -30.55 0.23
C ALA A 437 -28.85 -29.39 -0.36
N ALA A 438 -29.51 -28.32 -0.80
CA ALA A 438 -28.84 -27.12 -1.27
C ALA A 438 -27.89 -26.56 -0.19
N LEU A 439 -26.64 -26.26 -0.58
CA LEU A 439 -25.64 -25.67 0.29
C LEU A 439 -25.46 -24.20 -0.09
N GLU A 440 -25.71 -23.28 0.84
CA GLU A 440 -25.41 -21.86 0.64
C GLU A 440 -23.94 -21.58 0.95
N VAL A 441 -23.26 -20.90 0.02
CA VAL A 441 -21.84 -20.54 0.14
C VAL A 441 -21.70 -19.03 0.05
N SER A 442 -22.31 -18.32 1.00
CA SER A 442 -22.47 -16.86 0.96
C SER A 442 -21.14 -16.11 0.91
N ALA A 443 -20.05 -16.71 1.43
CA ALA A 443 -18.71 -16.15 1.39
C ALA A 443 -18.21 -15.86 -0.04
N LEU A 444 -18.67 -16.61 -1.06
CA LEU A 444 -18.27 -16.39 -2.46
C LEU A 444 -18.75 -15.06 -3.02
N GLY A 445 -19.87 -14.53 -2.51
CA GLY A 445 -20.56 -13.37 -3.06
C GLY A 445 -20.81 -13.45 -4.58
N LEU A 446 -21.09 -14.66 -5.06
CA LEU A 446 -21.53 -14.97 -6.43
C LEU A 446 -23.02 -15.33 -6.42
N PRO A 447 -23.75 -15.10 -7.53
CA PRO A 447 -25.11 -15.59 -7.67
C PRO A 447 -25.14 -17.12 -7.74
N ARG A 448 -26.09 -17.73 -7.04
CA ARG A 448 -26.40 -19.15 -7.17
C ARG A 448 -27.09 -19.40 -8.52
N SER A 449 -26.67 -20.45 -9.24
CA SER A 449 -27.19 -20.84 -10.55
C SER A 449 -28.35 -21.83 -10.45
#